data_AF-A0A4P9ZGH4-F1
#
_entry.id   AF-A0A4P9ZGH4-F1
#
_cell.length_a   1.000
_cell.length_b   1.000
_cell.length_c   1.000
_cell.angle_alpha   90.00
_cell.angle_beta   90.00
_cell.angle_gamma   90.00
#
_symmetry.space_group_name_H-M   'P 1'
#
loop_
_entity.id
_entity.type
_entity.pdbx_description
1 polymer ?
#
loop_
_entity_poly.entity_id
_entity_poly.type
_entity_poly.pdbx_seq_one_letter_code
_entity_poly.pdbx_strand_id
1 'polypeptide(L)'
;MSCSATECLCAKNSTCSCGKQAALHCNCEKASVENRAPSKENACSCGLRQKGQCTCGVSKDACEAREAMTRLSGLQREVLKLYRACLRSTYMKPAENSLHWRDYVRGEFDKHKGLPKKSFSVIEHLLRVGHRRYKMYLDPSIKDVR
;
A
#
# COMPACT_ATOMS: atom_id res chain seq x y z
N MET A 1 5.73 5.11 8.86
CA MET A 1 5.24 3.94 9.62
C MET A 1 6.36 2.91 9.60
N SER A 2 7.06 2.75 10.73
CA SER A 2 7.78 1.51 11.03
C SER A 2 6.69 0.45 11.16
N CYS A 3 6.78 -0.65 10.42
CA CYS A 3 5.87 -1.77 10.65
C CYS A 3 6.16 -2.25 12.08
N SER A 4 5.17 -2.30 12.97
CA SER A 4 5.37 -2.93 14.28
C SER A 4 5.71 -4.40 14.02
N ALA A 5 6.79 -4.90 14.64
CA ALA A 5 7.29 -6.26 14.41
C ALA A 5 6.19 -7.32 14.65
N THR A 6 5.22 -7.03 15.53
CA THR A 6 4.12 -7.93 15.88
C THR A 6 3.07 -8.08 14.76
N GLU A 7 2.87 -7.06 13.92
CA GLU A 7 1.86 -7.07 12.86
C GLU A 7 2.43 -7.35 11.47
N CYS A 8 3.74 -7.18 11.30
CA CYS A 8 4.39 -7.36 10.00
C CYS A 8 4.40 -8.84 9.60
N LEU A 9 3.72 -9.19 8.50
CA LEU A 9 3.76 -10.55 7.93
C LEU A 9 5.19 -11.05 7.66
N CYS A 10 6.10 -10.15 7.24
CA CYS A 10 7.50 -10.53 7.04
C CYS A 10 8.19 -10.84 8.37
N ALA A 11 7.89 -10.12 9.47
CA ALA A 11 8.44 -10.43 10.78
C ALA A 11 8.01 -11.82 11.26
N LYS A 12 6.72 -12.17 11.09
CA LYS A 12 6.17 -13.48 11.46
C LYS A 12 6.81 -14.65 10.70
N ASN A 13 7.19 -14.41 9.44
CA ASN A 13 7.78 -15.43 8.57
C ASN A 13 9.33 -15.41 8.58
N SER A 14 9.95 -14.49 9.31
CA SER A 14 11.42 -14.36 9.35
C SER A 14 12.04 -15.48 10.21
N THR A 15 13.03 -16.18 9.66
CA THR A 15 13.77 -17.25 10.35
C THR A 15 15.26 -16.91 10.54
N CYS A 16 15.96 -17.64 11.42
CA CYS A 16 17.43 -17.63 11.45
C CYS A 16 17.99 -18.02 10.06
N SER A 17 19.26 -17.72 9.80
CA SER A 17 19.92 -18.11 8.54
C SER A 17 19.98 -19.64 8.39
N CYS A 18 19.86 -20.33 9.52
CA CYS A 18 19.77 -21.77 9.64
C CYS A 18 18.39 -22.36 9.32
N GLY A 19 17.34 -21.55 9.19
CA GLY A 19 15.95 -21.98 8.97
C GLY A 19 15.25 -22.70 10.14
N LYS A 20 15.96 -23.02 11.24
CA LYS A 20 15.43 -23.86 12.35
C LYS A 20 14.57 -23.12 13.37
N GLN A 21 14.77 -21.82 13.54
CA GLN A 21 14.15 -21.00 14.58
C GLN A 21 13.66 -19.68 14.00
N ALA A 22 12.75 -19.01 14.72
CA ALA A 22 12.35 -17.64 14.40
C ALA A 22 13.55 -16.68 14.44
N ALA A 23 13.49 -15.61 13.65
CA ALA A 23 14.52 -14.58 13.67
C ALA A 23 14.71 -14.00 15.09
N LEU A 24 15.95 -13.73 15.46
CA LEU A 24 16.39 -13.32 16.80
C LEU A 24 16.28 -14.37 17.92
N HIS A 25 15.92 -15.61 17.60
CA HIS A 25 15.83 -16.73 18.55
C HIS A 25 16.71 -17.92 18.16
N CYS A 26 17.83 -17.72 17.46
CA CYS A 26 18.77 -18.83 17.21
C CYS A 26 19.38 -19.30 18.53
N ASN A 27 19.43 -20.61 18.72
CA ASN A 27 20.13 -21.29 19.81
C ASN A 27 21.40 -22.01 19.31
N CYS A 28 21.84 -21.68 18.11
CA CYS A 28 23.02 -22.21 17.45
C CYS A 28 24.30 -21.48 17.90
N GLU A 29 25.47 -21.98 17.50
CA GLU A 29 26.77 -21.28 17.73
C GLU A 29 26.82 -19.88 17.09
N LYS A 30 26.00 -19.64 16.06
CA LYS A 30 25.85 -18.33 15.41
C LYS A 30 24.87 -17.40 16.14
N ALA A 31 24.33 -17.77 17.30
CA ALA A 31 23.34 -16.99 18.04
C ALA A 31 23.81 -15.57 18.38
N SER A 32 25.10 -15.40 18.70
CA SER A 32 25.71 -14.09 18.99
C SER A 32 25.60 -13.10 17.82
N VAL A 33 25.56 -13.61 16.59
CA VAL A 33 25.43 -12.82 15.36
C VAL A 33 23.98 -12.76 14.89
N GLU A 34 23.29 -13.90 14.89
CA GLU A 34 21.93 -14.05 14.37
C GLU A 34 20.86 -13.34 15.22
N ASN A 35 21.13 -13.17 16.52
CA ASN A 35 20.18 -12.56 17.46
C ASN A 35 20.41 -11.06 17.69
N ARG A 36 21.28 -10.44 16.90
CA ARG A 36 21.53 -9.00 16.95
C ARG A 36 20.75 -8.28 15.85
N ALA A 37 19.83 -7.40 16.24
CA ALA A 37 19.11 -6.56 15.30
C ALA A 37 20.06 -5.48 14.69
N PRO A 38 20.01 -5.25 13.36
CA PRO A 38 20.79 -4.21 12.70
C PRO A 38 20.20 -2.80 12.93
N SER A 39 20.99 -1.77 12.61
CA SER A 39 20.53 -0.38 12.66
C SER A 39 19.39 -0.12 11.67
N LYS A 40 18.51 0.84 11.98
CA LYS A 40 17.31 1.16 11.17
C LYS A 40 17.61 1.47 9.70
N GLU A 41 18.77 2.02 9.40
CA GLU A 41 19.20 2.38 8.04
C GLU A 41 19.61 1.16 7.20
N ASN A 42 20.18 0.17 7.86
CA ASN A 42 20.67 -1.06 7.23
C ASN A 42 19.74 -2.24 7.46
N ALA A 43 18.63 -2.04 8.18
CA ALA A 43 17.67 -3.08 8.46
C ALA A 43 16.70 -3.27 7.30
N CYS A 44 16.25 -4.51 7.11
CA CYS A 44 15.15 -4.84 6.22
C CYS A 44 13.83 -4.23 6.72
N SER A 45 12.81 -4.26 5.88
CA SER A 45 11.45 -3.75 6.16
C SER A 45 10.85 -4.15 7.53
N CYS A 46 11.15 -5.34 8.05
CA CYS A 46 10.65 -5.81 9.36
C CYS A 46 11.60 -5.51 10.54
N GLY A 47 12.81 -4.99 10.28
CA GLY A 47 13.77 -4.61 11.31
C GLY A 47 14.62 -5.75 11.88
N LEU A 48 14.38 -7.00 11.46
CA LEU A 48 15.00 -8.18 12.07
C LEU A 48 16.34 -8.56 11.42
N ARG A 49 16.62 -8.11 10.20
CA ARG A 49 17.77 -8.51 9.37
C ARG A 49 18.36 -7.33 8.62
N GLN A 50 19.54 -7.52 8.02
CA GLN A 50 20.12 -6.52 7.15
C GLN A 50 19.32 -6.41 5.83
N LYS A 51 19.37 -5.24 5.20
CA LYS A 51 18.75 -4.97 3.91
C LYS A 51 19.24 -5.97 2.87
N GLY A 52 18.31 -6.59 2.13
CA GLY A 52 18.61 -7.61 1.13
C GLY A 52 18.99 -9.00 1.66
N GLN A 53 19.13 -9.18 2.98
CA GLN A 53 19.40 -10.48 3.63
C GLN A 53 18.18 -10.98 4.42
N CYS A 54 16.97 -10.61 4.00
CA CYS A 54 15.75 -11.09 4.65
C CYS A 54 15.48 -12.56 4.33
N THR A 55 15.08 -13.32 5.35
CA THR A 55 14.75 -14.75 5.25
C THR A 55 13.23 -14.99 5.28
N CYS A 56 12.40 -13.96 5.13
CA CYS A 56 10.94 -14.06 5.30
C CYS A 56 10.18 -14.72 4.13
N GLY A 57 10.89 -15.42 3.23
CA GLY A 57 10.34 -16.23 2.14
C GLY A 57 9.83 -15.46 0.91
N VAL A 58 9.77 -14.13 0.96
CA VAL A 58 9.49 -13.28 -0.22
C VAL A 58 10.78 -13.00 -0.98
N SER A 59 10.71 -12.93 -2.32
CA SER A 59 11.87 -12.66 -3.16
C SER A 59 12.56 -11.36 -2.78
N LYS A 60 13.89 -11.30 -2.97
CA LYS A 60 14.71 -10.10 -2.76
C LYS A 60 14.09 -8.89 -3.49
N ASP A 61 13.65 -9.09 -4.74
CA ASP A 61 12.98 -8.06 -5.55
C ASP A 61 11.67 -7.58 -4.92
N ALA A 62 10.89 -8.48 -4.32
CA ALA A 62 9.66 -8.10 -3.62
C ALA A 62 9.94 -7.35 -2.32
N CYS A 63 11.04 -7.64 -1.62
CA CYS A 63 11.46 -6.90 -0.44
C CYS A 63 11.98 -5.50 -0.80
N GLU A 64 12.82 -5.40 -1.83
CA GLU A 64 13.35 -4.14 -2.35
C GLU A 64 12.25 -3.26 -2.93
N ALA A 65 11.28 -3.82 -3.67
CA ALA A 65 10.13 -3.07 -4.16
C ALA A 65 9.26 -2.50 -3.03
N ARG A 66 9.17 -3.19 -1.90
CA ARG A 66 8.41 -2.73 -0.70
C ARG A 66 9.16 -1.63 0.06
N GLU A 67 10.48 -1.66 0.07
CA GLU A 67 11.31 -0.58 0.63
C GLU A 67 11.40 0.64 -0.29
N ALA A 68 11.48 0.39 -1.60
CA ALA A 68 11.50 1.40 -2.65
C ALA A 68 10.12 2.04 -2.89
N MET A 69 9.04 1.47 -2.35
CA MET A 69 7.74 2.14 -2.31
C MET A 69 7.85 3.34 -1.39
N THR A 70 8.27 4.48 -1.96
CA THR A 70 8.24 5.79 -1.33
C THR A 70 6.94 5.94 -0.58
N ARG A 71 7.03 6.24 0.72
CA ARG A 71 5.86 6.42 1.57
C ARG A 71 4.96 7.46 0.90
N LEU A 72 3.81 6.99 0.40
CA LEU A 72 2.81 7.87 -0.20
C LEU A 72 2.44 8.96 0.81
N SER A 73 2.38 10.20 0.36
CA SER A 73 1.91 11.33 1.18
C SER A 73 0.48 11.09 1.65
N GLY A 74 0.04 11.78 2.71
CA GLY A 74 -1.35 11.68 3.19
C GLY A 74 -2.35 11.88 2.06
N LEU A 75 -2.14 12.95 1.27
CA LEU A 75 -2.91 13.28 0.08
C LEU A 75 -2.90 12.19 -0.99
N GLN A 76 -1.74 11.62 -1.32
CA GLN A 76 -1.65 10.52 -2.28
C GLN A 76 -2.43 9.29 -1.81
N ARG A 77 -2.40 8.98 -0.51
CA ARG A 77 -3.21 7.90 0.06
C ARG A 77 -4.69 8.18 -0.04
N GLU A 78 -5.12 9.42 0.21
CA GLU A 78 -6.53 9.81 0.08
C GLU A 78 -7.03 9.71 -1.35
N VAL A 79 -6.24 10.15 -2.34
CA VAL A 79 -6.56 9.97 -3.76
C VAL A 79 -6.79 8.50 -4.09
N LEU A 80 -5.89 7.61 -3.65
CA LEU A 80 -6.06 6.17 -3.88
C LEU A 80 -7.25 5.57 -3.12
N LYS A 81 -7.55 6.05 -1.92
CA LYS A 81 -8.73 5.62 -1.15
C LYS A 81 -10.01 6.00 -1.88
N LEU A 82 -10.12 7.25 -2.35
CA LEU A 82 -11.28 7.73 -3.10
C LEU A 82 -11.43 6.95 -4.41
N TYR A 83 -10.37 6.80 -5.20
CA TYR A 83 -10.41 6.04 -6.46
C TYR A 83 -10.90 4.60 -6.26
N ARG A 84 -10.35 3.89 -5.26
CA ARG A 84 -10.78 2.52 -4.93
C ARG A 84 -12.21 2.45 -4.41
N ALA A 85 -12.67 3.47 -3.70
CA ALA A 85 -14.06 3.56 -3.24
C ALA A 85 -15.03 3.71 -4.43
N CYS A 86 -14.73 4.61 -5.36
CA CYS A 86 -15.50 4.79 -6.59
C CYS A 86 -15.57 3.49 -7.42
N LEU A 87 -14.44 2.81 -7.60
CA LEU A 87 -14.43 1.52 -8.32
C LEU A 87 -15.20 0.43 -7.58
N ARG A 88 -15.23 0.44 -6.24
CA ARG A 88 -16.03 -0.52 -5.49
C ARG A 88 -17.52 -0.24 -5.60
N SER A 89 -17.93 1.02 -5.61
CA SER A 89 -19.34 1.38 -5.77
C SER A 89 -19.89 1.01 -7.14
N THR A 90 -19.05 0.89 -8.19
CA THR A 90 -19.55 0.45 -9.51
C THR A 90 -20.09 -0.97 -9.50
N TYR A 91 -19.62 -1.83 -8.59
CA TYR A 91 -20.16 -3.19 -8.43
C TYR A 91 -21.53 -3.21 -7.74
N MET A 92 -21.93 -2.11 -7.09
CA MET A 92 -23.25 -1.96 -6.47
C MET A 92 -24.29 -1.43 -7.47
N LYS A 93 -23.85 -0.99 -8.67
CA LYS A 93 -24.71 -0.50 -9.75
C LYS A 93 -25.09 -1.68 -10.67
N PRO A 94 -26.22 -1.58 -11.41
CA PRO A 94 -26.67 -2.66 -12.30
C PRO A 94 -25.58 -3.04 -13.32
N ALA A 95 -25.52 -4.34 -13.65
CA ALA A 95 -24.45 -4.92 -14.46
C ALA A 95 -24.31 -4.24 -15.84
N GLU A 96 -25.44 -3.84 -16.43
CA GLU A 96 -25.55 -3.14 -17.72
C GLU A 96 -24.67 -1.87 -17.77
N ASN A 97 -24.73 -1.04 -16.73
CA ASN A 97 -24.03 0.25 -16.70
C ASN A 97 -22.68 0.17 -15.98
N SER A 98 -22.36 -0.95 -15.33
CA SER A 98 -21.15 -1.10 -14.49
C SER A 98 -19.84 -0.85 -15.24
N LEU A 99 -19.80 -1.20 -16.54
CA LEU A 99 -18.70 -0.91 -17.46
C LEU A 99 -18.56 0.60 -17.69
N HIS A 100 -19.67 1.25 -18.05
CA HIS A 100 -19.71 2.69 -18.30
C HIS A 100 -19.26 3.50 -17.06
N TRP A 101 -19.72 3.11 -15.87
CA TRP A 101 -19.28 3.71 -14.60
C TRP A 101 -17.77 3.57 -14.36
N ARG A 102 -17.21 2.39 -14.65
CA ARG A 102 -15.77 2.14 -14.48
C ARG A 102 -14.95 2.99 -15.43
N ASP A 103 -15.37 3.10 -16.69
CA ASP A 103 -14.67 3.88 -17.70
C ASP A 103 -14.78 5.38 -17.42
N TYR A 104 -15.95 5.85 -16.95
CA TYR A 104 -16.13 7.21 -16.46
C TYR A 104 -15.19 7.53 -15.29
N VAL A 105 -15.15 6.69 -14.25
CA VAL A 105 -14.27 6.90 -13.09
C VAL A 105 -12.81 6.89 -13.52
N ARG A 106 -12.40 5.98 -14.40
CA ARG A 106 -11.03 5.97 -14.94
C ARG A 106 -10.73 7.24 -15.72
N GLY A 107 -11.63 7.65 -16.62
CA GLY A 107 -11.49 8.86 -17.43
C GLY A 107 -11.36 10.13 -16.60
N GLU A 108 -12.15 10.28 -15.53
CA GLU A 108 -12.07 11.45 -14.64
C GLU A 108 -10.73 11.52 -13.91
N PHE A 109 -10.20 10.40 -13.40
CA PHE A 109 -8.89 10.39 -12.73
C PHE A 109 -7.74 10.54 -13.75
N ASP A 110 -7.91 10.04 -14.96
CA ASP A 110 -6.91 10.11 -16.03
C ASP A 110 -6.64 11.54 -16.50
N LYS A 111 -7.66 12.41 -16.53
CA LYS A 111 -7.52 13.85 -16.79
C LYS A 111 -6.51 14.54 -15.87
N HIS A 112 -6.31 14.00 -14.67
CA HIS A 112 -5.47 14.58 -13.63
C HIS A 112 -4.16 13.82 -13.39
N LYS A 113 -3.83 12.80 -14.21
CA LYS A 113 -2.59 12.02 -14.11
C LYS A 113 -1.32 12.86 -14.24
N GLY A 114 -1.36 13.92 -15.07
CA GLY A 114 -0.23 14.81 -15.30
C GLY A 114 0.02 15.84 -14.19
N LEU A 115 -0.81 15.88 -13.14
CA LEU A 115 -0.65 16.85 -12.07
C LEU A 115 0.63 16.59 -11.27
N PRO A 116 1.46 17.62 -11.03
CA PRO A 116 2.67 17.45 -10.25
C PRO A 116 2.32 17.14 -8.79
N LYS A 117 3.06 16.18 -8.21
CA LYS A 117 2.82 15.65 -6.84
C LYS A 117 2.92 16.72 -5.74
N LYS A 118 3.50 17.88 -6.02
CA LYS A 118 3.70 19.00 -5.09
C LYS A 118 2.57 20.05 -5.14
N SER A 119 1.60 19.91 -6.06
CA SER A 119 0.45 20.83 -6.15
C SER A 119 -0.61 20.50 -5.11
N PHE A 120 -0.27 20.66 -3.83
CA PHE A 120 -1.11 20.24 -2.70
C PHE A 120 -2.51 20.87 -2.74
N SER A 121 -2.61 22.19 -2.92
CA SER A 121 -3.90 22.91 -2.92
C SER A 121 -4.85 22.47 -4.05
N VAL A 122 -4.32 22.18 -5.23
CA VAL A 122 -5.11 21.69 -6.37
C VAL A 122 -5.61 20.28 -6.09
N ILE A 123 -4.75 19.40 -5.58
CA ILE A 123 -5.10 18.03 -5.21
C ILE A 123 -6.17 18.02 -4.11
N GLU A 124 -6.05 18.87 -3.10
CA GLU A 124 -7.06 19.02 -2.03
C GLU A 124 -8.41 19.52 -2.56
N HIS A 125 -8.40 20.50 -3.46
CA HIS A 125 -9.62 20.97 -4.11
C HIS A 125 -10.30 19.83 -4.89
N LEU A 126 -9.54 19.10 -5.71
CA LEU A 126 -10.06 17.98 -6.50
C LEU A 126 -10.57 16.85 -5.61
N LEU A 127 -9.90 16.54 -4.50
CA LEU A 127 -10.38 15.57 -3.52
C LEU A 127 -11.72 16.00 -2.91
N ARG A 128 -11.87 17.26 -2.50
CA ARG A 128 -13.15 17.78 -1.97
C ARG A 128 -14.27 17.70 -3.01
N VAL A 129 -13.98 18.05 -4.26
CA VAL A 129 -14.95 17.93 -5.37
C VAL A 129 -15.32 16.46 -5.63
N GLY A 130 -14.31 15.59 -5.69
CA GLY A 130 -14.49 14.16 -5.92
C GLY A 130 -15.30 13.48 -4.82
N HIS A 131 -15.04 13.80 -3.54
CA HIS A 131 -15.82 13.27 -2.41
C HIS A 131 -17.28 13.73 -2.46
N ARG A 132 -17.55 14.98 -2.85
CA ARG A 132 -18.93 15.48 -3.04
C ARG A 132 -19.66 14.71 -4.14
N ARG A 133 -19.02 14.55 -5.31
CA ARG A 133 -19.58 13.78 -6.43
C ARG A 133 -19.80 12.32 -6.05
N TYR A 134 -18.84 11.68 -5.40
CA TYR A 134 -18.95 10.29 -4.94
C TYR A 134 -20.16 10.11 -4.01
N LYS A 135 -20.34 11.01 -3.03
CA LYS A 135 -21.50 10.95 -2.12
C LYS A 135 -22.83 11.08 -2.87
N MET A 136 -22.89 11.91 -3.90
CA MET A 136 -24.08 12.04 -4.75
C MET A 136 -24.33 10.74 -5.53
N TYR A 137 -23.32 10.16 -6.15
CA TYR A 137 -23.45 8.93 -6.95
C TYR A 137 -23.73 7.65 -6.15
N LEU A 138 -23.55 7.68 -4.82
CA LEU A 138 -24.00 6.61 -3.94
C LEU A 138 -25.52 6.51 -3.85
N ASP A 139 -26.26 7.55 -4.24
CA ASP A 139 -27.72 7.50 -4.27
C ASP A 139 -28.21 6.33 -5.17
N PRO A 140 -29.08 5.45 -4.66
CA PRO A 140 -29.65 4.34 -5.43
C PRO A 140 -30.45 4.79 -6.67
N SER A 141 -30.95 6.03 -6.65
CA SER A 141 -31.74 6.63 -7.74
C SER A 141 -30.91 6.89 -8.99
N ILE A 142 -29.58 7.07 -8.83
CA ILE A 142 -28.67 7.34 -9.94
C ILE A 142 -28.16 6.00 -10.50
N LYS A 143 -28.73 5.59 -11.63
CA LYS A 143 -28.43 4.31 -12.29
C LYS A 143 -27.32 4.40 -13.34
N ASP A 144 -27.06 5.59 -13.89
CA ASP A 144 -26.03 5.80 -14.89
C ASP A 144 -25.33 7.16 -14.76
N VAL A 145 -24.14 7.25 -15.33
CA VAL A 145 -23.35 8.48 -15.50
C VAL A 145 -23.57 9.05 -16.90
N ARG A 146 -23.42 10.37 -17.01
CA ARG A 146 -23.50 11.10 -18.28
C ARG A 146 -22.11 11.39 -18.82
#